data_AF-A0A2H6AK01-F1
#
_entry.id   AF-A0A2H6AK01-F1
#
_cell.length_a   1.000
_cell.length_b   1.000
_cell.length_c   1.000
_cell.angle_alpha   90.00
_cell.angle_beta   90.00
_cell.angle_gamma   90.00
#
_symmetry.space_group_name_H-M   'P 1'
#
loop_
_entity.id
_entity.type
_entity.pdbx_description
1 polymer ?
#
loop_
_entity_poly.entity_id
_entity_poly.type
_entity_poly.pdbx_seq_one_letter_code
_entity_poly.pdbx_strand_id
1 'polypeptide(L)'
;MRLACVVFLSLLFITGFAYPKEDTESALGFSFGISKKEALEIIKSRGKKIVEDTVDSKKIRTVVFDSTVVDLPLDTLDAEVRTSLEFYRDKLLSSSLLLRPRDPMEQQELESQLSEFLTARYGEPANREEVLNITAWTWHVDEVRVILSSDPGKNLLKVKYIYEPLNQARREEELKQRQRGKPSDPAREMFIEGNYSAPYYLKENRQ
;
A
#
# COMPACT_ATOMS: atom_id res chain seq x y z
N MET A 1 -21.80 2.13 64.03
CA MET A 1 -20.35 2.40 63.88
C MET A 1 -19.84 1.67 62.65
N ARG A 2 -19.18 2.41 61.74
CA ARG A 2 -18.32 1.98 60.62
C ARG A 2 -19.07 1.24 59.48
N LEU A 3 -19.50 1.89 58.40
CA LEU A 3 -18.79 2.73 57.42
C LEU A 3 -17.74 1.97 56.59
N ALA A 4 -17.95 2.01 55.27
CA ALA A 4 -17.00 1.82 54.17
C ALA A 4 -16.62 0.39 53.75
N CYS A 5 -17.16 -0.05 52.61
CA CYS A 5 -16.39 -0.32 51.39
C CYS A 5 -17.35 -0.47 50.20
N VAL A 6 -17.82 0.69 49.72
CA VAL A 6 -18.21 0.85 48.32
C VAL A 6 -16.90 1.07 47.54
N VAL A 7 -16.95 0.77 46.25
CA VAL A 7 -16.04 1.17 45.15
C VAL A 7 -15.12 0.04 44.65
N PHE A 8 -15.11 -0.05 43.32
CA PHE A 8 -14.20 -0.76 42.40
C PHE A 8 -14.58 -2.19 42.00
N LEU A 9 -15.63 -2.30 41.18
CA LEU A 9 -15.70 -3.35 40.16
C LEU A 9 -16.15 -2.77 38.81
N SER A 10 -15.40 -1.79 38.32
CA SER A 10 -15.55 -1.21 36.98
C SER A 10 -14.15 -1.02 36.39
N LEU A 11 -13.51 -2.12 36.00
CA LEU A 11 -12.28 -2.15 35.20
C LEU A 11 -11.99 -3.61 34.83
N LEU A 12 -12.86 -4.23 34.02
CA LEU A 12 -12.51 -5.45 33.32
C LEU A 12 -12.78 -5.26 31.84
N PHE A 13 -11.66 -5.04 31.15
CA PHE A 13 -11.40 -5.30 29.74
C PHE A 13 -11.94 -4.31 28.71
N ILE A 14 -11.29 -3.15 28.67
CA ILE A 14 -10.75 -2.66 27.39
C ILE A 14 -9.57 -3.58 27.03
N THR A 15 -9.84 -4.80 26.59
CA THR A 15 -8.92 -5.52 25.70
C THR A 15 -9.21 -4.93 24.33
N GLY A 16 -8.47 -3.92 23.92
CA GLY A 16 -7.08 -4.11 23.52
C GLY A 16 -7.15 -3.93 22.02
N PHE A 17 -6.61 -2.81 21.54
CA PHE A 17 -6.40 -2.61 20.12
C PHE A 17 -5.85 -3.92 19.56
N ALA A 18 -6.55 -4.49 18.57
CA ALA A 18 -6.05 -5.63 17.84
C ALA A 18 -4.62 -5.27 17.42
N TYR A 19 -3.64 -5.91 18.07
CA TYR A 19 -2.27 -5.89 17.59
C TYR A 19 -2.35 -6.43 16.17
N PRO A 20 -1.79 -5.73 15.16
CA PRO A 20 -1.73 -6.30 13.83
C PRO A 20 -1.01 -7.64 13.95
N LYS A 21 -1.63 -8.69 13.41
CA LYS A 21 -1.00 -9.99 13.15
C LYS A 21 0.39 -9.73 12.57
N GLU A 22 1.39 -10.47 13.04
CA GLU A 22 2.78 -10.47 12.52
C GLU A 22 2.86 -10.57 10.98
N ASP A 23 1.79 -11.04 10.31
CA ASP A 23 1.69 -11.22 8.86
C ASP A 23 1.51 -9.94 8.03
N THR A 24 1.35 -8.75 8.65
CA THR A 24 1.14 -7.48 7.91
C THR A 24 2.33 -6.53 7.94
N GLU A 25 3.55 -7.08 8.06
CA GLU A 25 4.78 -6.30 7.95
C GLU A 25 5.34 -6.29 6.53
N SER A 26 5.66 -5.09 6.02
CA SER A 26 6.46 -4.99 4.79
C SER A 26 7.89 -5.47 5.05
N ALA A 27 8.53 -6.09 4.05
CA ALA A 27 9.92 -6.52 4.19
C ALA A 27 10.91 -5.34 4.34
N LEU A 28 10.42 -4.09 4.32
CA LEU A 28 11.19 -2.88 4.59
C LEU A 28 11.20 -2.49 6.07
N GLY A 29 10.65 -3.32 6.96
CA GLY A 29 10.71 -3.13 8.42
C GLY A 29 9.59 -2.24 8.99
N PHE A 30 8.46 -2.14 8.29
CA PHE A 30 7.31 -1.34 8.74
C PHE A 30 6.03 -2.15 8.65
N SER A 31 5.29 -2.23 9.78
CA SER A 31 3.97 -2.82 9.84
C SER A 31 2.91 -1.92 9.18
N PHE A 32 1.93 -2.51 8.52
CA PHE A 32 0.79 -1.75 8.05
C PHE A 32 -0.10 -1.34 9.24
N GLY A 33 -0.57 -0.09 9.23
CA GLY A 33 -1.32 0.48 10.34
C GLY A 33 -0.48 1.17 11.42
N ILE A 34 0.85 1.20 11.34
CA ILE A 34 1.63 2.11 12.19
C ILE A 34 1.28 3.56 11.87
N SER A 35 1.37 4.41 12.89
CA SER A 35 1.22 5.84 12.74
C SER A 35 2.44 6.47 12.08
N LYS A 36 2.26 7.68 11.52
CA LYS A 36 3.40 8.48 11.05
C LYS A 36 4.41 8.70 12.17
N LYS A 37 3.93 9.01 13.37
CA LYS A 37 4.81 9.31 14.51
C LYS A 37 5.72 8.12 14.82
N GLU A 38 5.14 6.93 14.92
CA GLU A 38 5.88 5.68 15.18
C GLU A 38 6.89 5.40 14.05
N ALA A 39 6.49 5.57 12.78
CA ALA A 39 7.39 5.37 11.65
C ALA A 39 8.62 6.31 11.71
N LEU A 40 8.39 7.59 12.05
CA LEU A 40 9.47 8.58 12.18
C LEU A 40 10.42 8.25 13.35
N GLU A 41 9.90 7.69 14.45
CA GLU A 41 10.72 7.21 15.56
C GLU A 41 11.61 6.04 15.12
N ILE A 42 11.08 5.07 14.37
CA ILE A 42 11.85 3.96 13.79
C ILE A 42 12.98 4.51 12.90
N ILE A 43 12.66 5.36 11.93
CA ILE A 43 13.63 5.95 11.00
C ILE A 43 14.77 6.67 11.75
N LYS A 44 14.41 7.52 12.73
CA LYS A 44 15.38 8.29 13.51
C LYS A 44 16.23 7.40 14.43
N SER A 45 15.63 6.39 15.05
CA SER A 45 16.35 5.45 15.93
C SER A 45 17.42 4.65 15.17
N ARG A 46 17.23 4.46 13.86
CA ARG A 46 18.19 3.83 12.95
C ARG A 46 19.16 4.82 12.28
N GLY A 47 19.18 6.07 12.74
CA GLY A 47 20.08 7.11 12.24
C GLY A 47 19.80 7.54 10.79
N LYS A 48 18.62 7.22 10.24
CA LYS A 48 18.27 7.54 8.86
C LYS A 48 17.77 8.97 8.75
N LYS A 49 18.17 9.64 7.66
CA LYS A 49 17.82 11.03 7.39
C LYS A 49 16.62 11.11 6.47
N ILE A 50 15.60 11.87 6.90
CA ILE A 50 14.45 12.19 6.06
C ILE A 50 14.87 13.25 5.03
N VAL A 51 14.60 12.96 3.76
CA VAL A 51 14.89 13.85 2.63
C VAL A 51 13.65 14.57 2.11
N GLU A 52 12.47 13.97 2.30
CA GLU A 52 11.20 14.56 1.88
C GLU A 52 10.09 14.26 2.89
N ASP A 53 9.24 15.24 3.15
CA ASP A 53 8.00 15.09 3.91
C ASP A 53 6.94 16.02 3.29
N THR A 54 6.14 15.46 2.38
CA THR A 54 5.17 16.21 1.57
C THR A 54 3.76 15.70 1.78
N VAL A 55 2.76 16.56 1.52
CA VAL A 55 1.34 16.18 1.54
C VAL A 55 0.73 16.56 0.21
N ASP A 56 0.12 15.60 -0.47
CA ASP A 56 -0.51 15.82 -1.77
C ASP A 56 -1.95 16.37 -1.64
N SER A 57 -2.57 16.68 -2.78
CA SER A 57 -3.95 17.18 -2.85
C SER A 57 -5.01 16.18 -2.35
N LYS A 58 -4.65 14.89 -2.25
CA LYS A 58 -5.49 13.81 -1.72
C LYS A 58 -5.26 13.58 -0.23
N LYS A 59 -4.49 14.45 0.43
CA LYS A 59 -4.10 14.34 1.84
C LYS A 59 -3.28 13.08 2.14
N ILE A 60 -2.62 12.51 1.13
CA ILE A 60 -1.62 11.47 1.31
C ILE A 60 -0.33 12.17 1.71
N ARG A 61 0.23 11.76 2.85
CA ARG A 61 1.52 12.26 3.31
C ARG A 61 2.61 11.29 2.90
N THR A 62 3.64 11.77 2.21
CA THR A 62 4.76 10.96 1.75
C THR A 62 6.00 11.37 2.53
N VAL A 63 6.63 10.40 3.19
CA VAL A 63 7.93 10.58 3.85
C VAL A 63 8.96 9.76 3.10
N VAL A 64 10.04 10.39 2.65
CA VAL A 64 11.15 9.73 1.95
C VAL A 64 12.42 9.87 2.79
N PHE A 65 13.19 8.80 2.89
CA PHE A 65 14.50 8.80 3.52
C PHE A 65 15.50 7.99 2.70
N ASP A 66 16.78 8.31 2.86
CA ASP A 66 17.86 7.60 2.18
C ASP A 66 18.10 6.24 2.84
N SER A 67 18.39 5.21 2.03
CA SER A 67 18.61 3.83 2.46
C SER A 67 17.36 3.11 3.00
N THR A 68 17.54 1.97 3.63
CA THR A 68 16.53 1.12 4.28
C THR A 68 16.72 1.15 5.81
N VAL A 69 15.69 0.79 6.58
CA VAL A 69 15.80 0.62 8.05
C VAL A 69 16.16 -0.81 8.46
N VAL A 70 16.16 -1.73 7.50
CA VAL A 70 16.52 -3.15 7.64
C VAL A 70 17.57 -3.51 6.60
N ASP A 71 18.38 -4.52 6.89
CA ASP A 71 19.34 -5.06 5.94
C ASP A 71 18.60 -5.97 4.96
N LEU A 72 18.69 -5.62 3.67
CA LEU A 72 18.15 -6.45 2.58
C LEU A 72 19.30 -7.22 1.94
N PRO A 73 19.08 -8.46 1.46
CA PRO A 73 20.09 -9.25 0.78
C PRO A 73 20.30 -8.76 -0.66
N LEU A 74 20.69 -7.49 -0.80
CA LEU A 74 20.87 -6.81 -2.07
C LEU A 74 22.25 -6.15 -2.10
N ASP A 75 22.96 -6.28 -3.22
CA ASP A 75 24.19 -5.54 -3.46
C ASP A 75 23.87 -4.15 -4.04
N THR A 76 23.73 -3.16 -3.17
CA THR A 76 23.35 -1.79 -3.56
C THR A 76 24.53 -0.82 -3.57
N LEU A 77 25.77 -1.29 -3.70
CA LEU A 77 26.97 -0.44 -3.59
C LEU A 77 27.00 0.72 -4.60
N ASP A 78 26.50 0.48 -5.81
CA ASP A 78 26.51 1.45 -6.90
C ASP A 78 25.13 2.04 -7.24
N ALA A 79 24.10 1.72 -6.44
CA ALA A 79 22.75 2.20 -6.63
C ALA A 79 22.35 3.32 -5.66
N GLU A 80 21.59 4.31 -6.14
CA GLU A 80 20.88 5.22 -5.25
C GLU A 80 19.71 4.48 -4.60
N VAL A 81 19.67 4.43 -3.26
CA VAL A 81 18.62 3.75 -2.49
C VAL A 81 17.77 4.76 -1.74
N ARG A 82 16.46 4.75 -1.99
CA ARG A 82 15.49 5.54 -1.21
C ARG A 82 14.33 4.67 -0.75
N THR A 83 13.89 4.89 0.48
CA THR A 83 12.64 4.30 0.98
C THR A 83 11.59 5.40 1.11
N SER A 84 10.37 5.13 0.64
CA SER A 84 9.23 6.03 0.70
C SER A 84 8.06 5.38 1.42
N LEU A 85 7.47 6.12 2.36
CA LEU A 85 6.29 5.74 3.14
C LEU A 85 5.14 6.68 2.83
N GLU A 86 4.02 6.14 2.36
CA GLU A 86 2.79 6.89 2.11
C GLU A 86 1.81 6.64 3.26
N PHE A 87 1.30 7.71 3.86
CA PHE A 87 0.32 7.67 4.96
C PHE A 87 -1.00 8.26 4.52
N TYR A 88 -2.08 7.56 4.85
CA TYR A 88 -3.45 8.04 4.69
C TYR A 88 -4.17 7.96 6.03
N ARG A 89 -4.78 9.07 6.47
CA ARG A 89 -5.39 9.20 7.82
C ARG A 89 -4.45 8.81 8.95
N ASP A 90 -3.20 9.26 8.85
CA ASP A 90 -2.12 8.96 9.80
C ASP A 90 -1.75 7.47 9.90
N LYS A 91 -2.21 6.62 8.98
CA LYS A 91 -1.89 5.19 8.95
C LYS A 91 -1.08 4.86 7.71
N LEU A 92 -0.07 3.98 7.88
CA LEU A 92 0.77 3.54 6.76
C LEU A 92 -0.10 2.83 5.71
N LEU A 93 -0.17 3.42 4.53
CA LEU A 93 -0.89 2.93 3.35
C LEU A 93 0.03 2.10 2.46
N SER A 94 1.25 2.60 2.24
CA SER A 94 2.23 1.88 1.44
C SER A 94 3.65 2.19 1.88
N SER A 95 4.53 1.21 1.68
CA SER A 95 5.98 1.38 1.78
C SER A 95 6.61 0.99 0.45
N SER A 96 7.66 1.68 0.05
CA SER A 96 8.35 1.37 -1.20
C SER A 96 9.84 1.59 -1.12
N LEU A 97 10.58 0.70 -1.76
CA LEU A 97 12.00 0.80 -2.02
C LEU A 97 12.19 1.23 -3.46
N LEU A 98 13.00 2.27 -3.66
CA LEU A 98 13.40 2.80 -4.95
C LEU A 98 14.91 2.59 -5.10
N LEU A 99 15.32 1.88 -6.14
CA LEU A 99 16.72 1.69 -6.50
C LEU A 99 16.96 2.31 -7.87
N ARG A 100 17.95 3.21 -7.95
CA ARG A 100 18.47 3.71 -9.23
C ARG A 100 19.91 3.25 -9.42
N PRO A 101 20.12 2.07 -10.03
CA PRO A 101 21.45 1.64 -10.47
C PRO A 101 22.08 2.63 -11.44
N ARG A 102 23.41 2.65 -11.49
CA ARG A 102 24.15 3.55 -12.39
C ARG A 102 24.11 3.09 -13.84
N ASP A 103 24.05 1.79 -14.07
CA ASP A 103 24.04 1.21 -15.40
C ASP A 103 23.03 0.06 -15.57
N PRO A 104 22.75 -0.35 -16.83
CA PRO A 104 21.76 -1.38 -17.11
C PRO A 104 22.14 -2.79 -16.64
N MET A 105 23.44 -3.11 -16.53
CA MET A 105 23.87 -4.44 -16.07
C MET A 105 23.60 -4.57 -14.57
N GLU A 106 23.92 -3.54 -13.79
CA GLU A 106 23.60 -3.46 -12.37
C GLU A 106 22.08 -3.54 -12.13
N GLN A 107 21.28 -2.92 -13.01
CA GLN A 107 19.83 -3.05 -12.93
C GLN A 107 19.37 -4.50 -13.07
N GLN A 108 19.89 -5.23 -14.05
CA GLN A 108 19.48 -6.62 -14.25
C GLN A 108 19.86 -7.51 -13.05
N GLU A 109 21.03 -7.28 -12.47
CA GLU A 109 21.50 -8.00 -11.29
C GLU A 109 20.60 -7.70 -10.07
N LEU A 110 20.34 -6.43 -9.77
CA LEU A 110 19.44 -6.03 -8.69
C LEU A 110 18.00 -6.50 -8.89
N GLU A 111 17.52 -6.52 -10.13
CA GLU A 111 16.20 -7.09 -10.45
C GLU A 111 16.16 -8.59 -10.12
N SER A 112 17.20 -9.34 -10.50
CA SER A 112 17.31 -10.76 -10.19
C SER A 112 17.35 -11.01 -8.69
N GLN A 113 18.17 -10.26 -7.95
CA GLN A 113 18.27 -10.37 -6.48
C GLN A 113 16.94 -10.03 -5.79
N LEU A 114 16.24 -8.97 -6.24
CA LEU A 114 14.92 -8.62 -5.72
C LEU A 114 13.87 -9.68 -6.04
N SER A 115 13.87 -10.20 -7.26
CA SER A 115 12.95 -11.26 -7.69
C SER A 115 13.16 -12.53 -6.88
N GLU A 116 14.41 -12.95 -6.69
CA GLU A 116 14.77 -14.11 -5.87
C GLU A 116 14.36 -13.90 -4.41
N PHE A 117 14.68 -12.74 -3.83
CA PHE A 117 14.29 -12.40 -2.46
C PHE A 117 12.77 -12.43 -2.26
N LEU A 118 12.01 -11.80 -3.16
CA LEU A 118 10.54 -11.77 -3.08
C LEU A 118 9.94 -13.15 -3.30
N THR A 119 10.49 -13.94 -4.23
CA THR A 119 10.00 -15.29 -4.51
C THR A 119 10.30 -16.25 -3.36
N ALA A 120 11.48 -16.17 -2.76
CA ALA A 120 11.83 -16.94 -1.57
C ALA A 120 10.93 -16.59 -0.37
N ARG A 121 10.47 -15.33 -0.27
CA ARG A 121 9.63 -14.87 0.83
C ARG A 121 8.13 -15.12 0.62
N TYR A 122 7.63 -14.96 -0.61
CA TYR A 122 6.20 -14.90 -0.91
C TYR A 122 5.73 -15.97 -1.91
N GLY A 123 6.64 -16.80 -2.43
CA GLY A 123 6.36 -17.72 -3.54
C GLY A 123 6.36 -17.03 -4.90
N GLU A 124 5.89 -17.72 -5.93
CA GLU A 124 5.84 -17.18 -7.30
C GLU A 124 4.88 -15.97 -7.42
N PRO A 125 5.19 -14.98 -8.26
CA PRO A 125 4.28 -13.86 -8.51
C PRO A 125 2.97 -14.36 -9.12
N ALA A 126 1.86 -13.79 -8.65
CA ALA A 126 0.53 -14.10 -9.16
C ALA A 126 0.31 -13.58 -10.59
N ASN A 127 1.04 -12.52 -10.97
CA ASN A 127 0.93 -11.90 -12.28
C ASN A 127 2.25 -11.27 -12.73
N ARG A 128 2.48 -11.27 -14.05
CA ARG A 128 3.52 -10.51 -14.73
C ARG A 128 2.87 -9.67 -15.83
N GLU A 129 3.08 -8.37 -15.77
CA GLU A 129 2.58 -7.41 -16.76
C GLU A 129 3.75 -6.68 -17.40
N GLU A 130 3.62 -6.40 -18.69
CA GLU A 130 4.60 -5.63 -19.46
C GLU A 130 3.86 -4.54 -20.22
N VAL A 131 4.17 -3.29 -19.93
CA VAL A 131 3.54 -2.12 -20.55
C VAL A 131 4.62 -1.18 -21.03
N LEU A 132 4.68 -0.98 -22.35
CA LEU A 132 5.79 -0.32 -23.03
C LEU A 132 7.10 -1.07 -22.72
N ASN A 133 8.03 -0.43 -22.02
CA ASN A 133 9.30 -1.03 -21.58
C ASN A 133 9.33 -1.27 -20.06
N ILE A 134 8.19 -1.16 -19.37
CA ILE A 134 8.10 -1.39 -17.92
C ILE A 134 7.59 -2.80 -17.70
N THR A 135 8.37 -3.62 -16.99
CA THR A 135 7.92 -4.93 -16.53
C THR A 135 7.54 -4.84 -15.05
N ALA A 136 6.42 -5.44 -14.69
CA ALA A 136 5.97 -5.52 -13.31
C ALA A 136 5.55 -6.94 -12.93
N TRP A 137 5.96 -7.37 -11.74
CA TRP A 137 5.57 -8.63 -11.12
C TRP A 137 4.77 -8.31 -9.86
N THR A 138 3.64 -8.98 -9.68
CA THR A 138 2.72 -8.72 -8.57
C THR A 138 2.51 -9.98 -7.75
N TRP A 139 2.69 -9.86 -6.43
CA TRP A 139 2.31 -10.85 -5.44
C TRP A 139 1.09 -10.36 -4.66
N HIS A 140 0.22 -11.30 -4.31
CA HIS A 140 -0.91 -11.09 -3.41
C HIS A 140 -0.64 -11.88 -2.13
N VAL A 141 -0.27 -11.16 -1.07
CA VAL A 141 0.12 -11.72 0.22
C VAL A 141 -0.89 -11.24 1.27
N ASP A 142 -1.91 -12.06 1.52
CA ASP A 142 -3.06 -11.71 2.36
C ASP A 142 -3.66 -10.33 1.99
N GLU A 143 -3.56 -9.35 2.88
CA GLU A 143 -4.08 -7.99 2.73
C GLU A 143 -3.07 -7.03 2.07
N VAL A 144 -1.91 -7.52 1.66
CA VAL A 144 -0.81 -6.74 1.09
C VAL A 144 -0.58 -7.13 -0.37
N ARG A 145 -0.59 -6.12 -1.24
CA ARG A 145 -0.12 -6.27 -2.62
C ARG A 145 1.34 -5.85 -2.70
N VAL A 146 2.20 -6.74 -3.18
CA VAL A 146 3.61 -6.44 -3.45
C VAL A 146 3.82 -6.33 -4.94
N ILE A 147 4.48 -5.26 -5.39
CA ILE A 147 4.75 -5.01 -6.80
C ILE A 147 6.24 -4.73 -6.95
N LEU A 148 6.96 -5.58 -7.68
CA LEU A 148 8.26 -5.25 -8.24
C LEU A 148 8.04 -4.67 -9.63
N SER A 149 8.60 -3.50 -9.92
CA SER A 149 8.56 -2.89 -11.25
C SER A 149 9.96 -2.47 -11.69
N SER A 150 10.27 -2.77 -12.94
CA SER A 150 11.52 -2.43 -13.62
C SER A 150 11.25 -1.52 -14.80
N ASP A 151 11.90 -0.36 -14.82
CA ASP A 151 11.88 0.62 -15.91
C ASP A 151 13.32 0.84 -16.41
N PRO A 152 13.79 0.03 -17.39
CA PRO A 152 15.12 0.13 -17.96
C PRO A 152 15.39 1.47 -18.66
N GLY A 153 14.36 2.15 -19.14
CA GLY A 153 14.51 3.46 -19.77
C GLY A 153 14.94 4.56 -18.79
N LYS A 154 14.78 4.32 -17.48
CA LYS A 154 15.14 5.26 -16.40
C LYS A 154 16.16 4.69 -15.42
N ASN A 155 16.73 3.52 -15.69
CA ASN A 155 17.54 2.75 -14.74
C ASN A 155 16.88 2.68 -13.36
N LEU A 156 15.61 2.25 -13.32
CA LEU A 156 14.80 2.33 -12.12
C LEU A 156 14.16 0.99 -11.77
N LEU A 157 14.46 0.52 -10.56
CA LEU A 157 13.73 -0.56 -9.92
C LEU A 157 12.93 -0.02 -8.74
N LYS A 158 11.73 -0.55 -8.57
CA LYS A 158 10.88 -0.19 -7.45
C LYS A 158 10.16 -1.41 -6.92
N VAL A 159 10.25 -1.61 -5.60
CA VAL A 159 9.36 -2.52 -4.88
C VAL A 159 8.37 -1.69 -4.10
N LYS A 160 7.08 -1.94 -4.28
CA LYS A 160 6.00 -1.25 -3.54
C LYS A 160 5.12 -2.28 -2.83
N TYR A 161 4.93 -2.09 -1.54
CA TYR A 161 4.02 -2.84 -0.71
C TYR A 161 2.80 -1.96 -0.40
N ILE A 162 1.60 -2.42 -0.72
CA ILE A 162 0.36 -1.65 -0.59
C ILE A 162 -0.60 -2.41 0.31
N TYR A 163 -1.05 -1.77 1.39
CA TYR A 163 -2.09 -2.33 2.26
C TYR A 163 -3.47 -2.13 1.62
N GLU A 164 -4.06 -3.22 1.12
CA GLU A 164 -5.29 -3.19 0.33
C GLU A 164 -6.51 -2.66 1.08
N PRO A 165 -6.78 -3.03 2.35
CA PRO A 165 -7.95 -2.52 3.07
C PRO A 165 -7.97 -0.99 3.15
N LEU A 166 -6.84 -0.37 3.50
CA LEU A 166 -6.74 1.09 3.56
C LEU A 166 -6.75 1.72 2.15
N ASN A 167 -6.16 1.06 1.16
CA ASN A 167 -6.18 1.51 -0.23
C ASN A 167 -7.58 1.47 -0.85
N GLN A 168 -8.38 0.43 -0.53
CA GLN A 168 -9.78 0.31 -0.95
C GLN A 168 -10.64 1.39 -0.30
N ALA A 169 -10.55 1.57 1.03
CA ALA A 169 -11.26 2.64 1.74
C ALA A 169 -10.96 4.03 1.16
N ARG A 170 -9.68 4.32 0.87
CA ARG A 170 -9.28 5.56 0.19
C ARG A 170 -9.93 5.71 -1.18
N ARG A 171 -9.90 4.67 -2.02
CA ARG A 171 -10.50 4.70 -3.37
C ARG A 171 -12.01 4.94 -3.32
N GLU A 172 -12.72 4.31 -2.40
CA GLU A 172 -14.16 4.52 -2.22
C GLU A 172 -14.48 5.95 -1.82
N GLU A 173 -13.69 6.54 -0.92
CA GLU A 173 -13.87 7.94 -0.52
C GLU A 173 -13.60 8.91 -1.67
N GLU A 174 -12.56 8.67 -2.46
CA GLU A 174 -12.29 9.45 -3.68
C GLU A 174 -13.45 9.36 -4.67
N LEU A 175 -14.04 8.18 -4.83
CA LEU A 175 -15.18 7.96 -5.72
C LEU A 175 -16.43 8.70 -5.22
N LYS A 176 -16.72 8.63 -3.91
CA LYS A 176 -17.82 9.38 -3.27
C LYS A 176 -17.64 10.90 -3.41
N GLN A 177 -16.41 11.40 -3.24
CA GLN A 177 -16.12 12.83 -3.42
C GLN A 177 -16.33 13.28 -4.87
N ARG A 178 -15.91 12.48 -5.86
CA ARG A 178 -16.13 12.77 -7.28
C ARG A 178 -17.60 12.77 -7.66
N GLN A 179 -18.40 11.87 -7.07
CA GLN A 179 -19.84 11.82 -7.29
C GLN A 179 -20.54 13.05 -6.71
N ARG A 180 -20.13 13.51 -5.52
CA ARG A 180 -20.66 14.75 -4.90
C ARG A 180 -20.33 16.02 -5.69
N GLY A 181 -19.24 16.02 -6.47
CA GLY A 181 -18.81 17.15 -7.30
C GLY A 181 -19.42 17.18 -8.72
N LYS A 182 -20.24 16.19 -9.09
CA LYS A 182 -21.02 16.20 -10.33
C LYS A 182 -22.49 16.42 -9.98
N PRO A 183 -23.23 17.30 -10.68
CA PRO A 183 -24.68 17.30 -10.55
C PRO A 183 -25.18 15.90 -10.89
N SER A 184 -25.98 15.32 -9.99
CA SER A 184 -26.65 14.04 -10.22
C SER A 184 -27.54 14.19 -11.44
N ASP A 185 -27.22 13.49 -12.53
CA ASP A 185 -28.17 13.27 -13.61
C ASP A 185 -29.10 12.13 -13.17
N PRO A 186 -30.39 12.41 -12.86
CA PRO A 186 -31.31 11.40 -12.35
C PRO A 186 -31.47 10.21 -13.31
N ALA A 187 -31.22 10.41 -14.62
CA ALA A 187 -31.28 9.34 -15.59
C ALA A 187 -30.20 8.26 -15.35
N ARG A 188 -29.06 8.62 -14.75
CA ARG A 188 -27.93 7.71 -14.53
C ARG A 188 -28.09 6.83 -13.28
N GLU A 189 -28.87 7.28 -12.30
CA GLU A 189 -29.23 6.50 -11.11
C GLU A 189 -30.24 5.39 -11.46
N MET A 190 -31.15 5.63 -12.41
CA MET A 190 -32.11 4.61 -12.88
C MET A 190 -31.47 3.41 -13.60
N PHE A 191 -30.22 3.52 -14.09
CA PHE A 191 -29.51 2.39 -14.72
C PHE A 191 -28.76 1.49 -13.72
N ILE A 192 -28.54 1.96 -12.48
CA ILE A 192 -27.79 1.21 -11.46
C ILE A 192 -28.74 0.40 -10.57
N GLU A 193 -30.00 0.85 -10.42
CA GLU A 193 -31.07 0.11 -9.70
C GLU A 193 -31.87 -0.84 -10.62
N GLY A 194 -31.63 -0.80 -11.93
CA GLY A 194 -32.20 -1.71 -12.91
C GLY A 194 -31.57 -3.10 -12.83
N ASN A 195 -32.12 -3.95 -11.97
CA ASN A 195 -31.85 -5.37 -11.90
C ASN A 195 -32.07 -6.02 -13.30
N TYR A 196 -31.02 -6.22 -14.10
CA TYR A 196 -31.06 -6.86 -15.43
C TYR A 196 -31.26 -8.39 -15.35
N SER A 197 -32.07 -8.84 -14.41
CA SER A 197 -32.43 -10.24 -14.20
C SER A 197 -33.80 -10.53 -14.80
N ALA A 198 -33.88 -10.66 -16.13
CA ALA A 198 -34.69 -11.68 -16.82
C ALA A 198 -34.70 -11.43 -18.35
N PRO A 199 -34.28 -12.41 -19.18
CA PRO A 199 -34.54 -12.39 -20.61
C PRO A 199 -35.92 -12.98 -20.88
N TYR A 200 -36.80 -12.30 -21.60
CA TYR A 200 -37.98 -12.94 -22.21
C TYR A 200 -38.38 -12.25 -23.52
N TYR A 201 -38.24 -13.00 -24.61
CA TYR A 201 -38.80 -12.73 -25.93
C TYR A 201 -40.33 -12.58 -25.87
N LEU A 202 -40.89 -11.70 -26.71
CA LEU A 202 -42.19 -11.79 -27.41
C LEU A 202 -42.27 -10.58 -28.37
N LYS A 203 -41.94 -10.76 -29.66
CA LYS A 203 -42.84 -11.01 -30.80
C LYS A 203 -43.69 -9.80 -31.27
N GLU A 204 -43.47 -9.50 -32.55
CA GLU A 204 -44.46 -9.14 -33.59
C GLU A 204 -45.13 -7.75 -33.62
N ASN A 205 -44.78 -7.03 -34.69
CA ASN A 205 -45.63 -6.48 -35.75
C ASN A 205 -46.72 -5.42 -35.45
N ARG A 206 -46.83 -4.51 -36.45
CA ARG A 206 -47.86 -3.49 -36.78
C ARG A 206 -47.44 -2.08 -36.36
N GLN A 207 -47.33 -1.09 -37.25
CA GLN A 207 -47.74 -0.89 -38.65
C GLN A 207 -46.78 0.11 -39.30
#